data_AF-A0A9J7MVV0-F1
#
_entry.id   AF-A0A9J7MVV0-F1
#
_cell.length_a   1.000
_cell.length_b   1.000
_cell.length_c   1.000
_cell.angle_alpha   90.00
_cell.angle_beta   90.00
_cell.angle_gamma   90.00
#
_symmetry.space_group_name_H-M   'P 1'
#
loop_
_entity.id
_entity.type
_entity.pdbx_description
1 polymer ?
#
loop_
_entity_poly.entity_id
_entity_poly.type
_entity_poly.pdbx_seq_one_letter_code
_entity_poly.pdbx_strand_id
1 'polypeptide(L)'
;MELVQAVKHRSTLSDNNLLLLVQFVCFDSGTRIYMPCPLDQQQAHPICHGQTGAVECLHQHMFDCVEFLTSMHTISKLRAVLKLQNLSEDTLGSQVKTGIAQLMAIEFTLNNQRAMTRFLPWLAYPGIQPQQGLREMFECVAHLRLLSWIILGSLNHMAMCPSSDVPCHPLPLDTSLQIADLALVVLDSYPEHTKASVYQMSSLAQVFILCQLWTIYCEQVAVFNTSHGDMYRTTCLAVMEFWMKVAPTFIQIASYSKSHGEMVNLHLLSLLEGLQEVNSSLLVQLYPMLVTILYIHEGSLSAGLQHRIQEIQNCPPPDPITPVARELNKALLKCLQRLQYKMGQLEVQSSAATQFFTV
;
A
#
# COMPACT_ATOMS: atom_id res chain seq x y z
N MET A 1 -4.08 24.97 -8.88
CA MET A 1 -2.75 25.53 -9.20
C MET A 1 -1.71 25.23 -8.12
N GLU A 2 -1.92 25.60 -6.86
CA GLU A 2 -0.91 25.33 -5.80
C GLU A 2 -0.65 23.84 -5.53
N LEU A 3 -1.69 22.98 -5.50
CA LEU A 3 -1.49 21.54 -5.29
C LEU A 3 -0.61 20.93 -6.39
N VAL A 4 -0.78 21.39 -7.63
CA VAL A 4 0.05 20.99 -8.77
C VAL A 4 1.50 21.47 -8.58
N GLN A 5 1.71 22.67 -8.04
CA GLN A 5 3.05 23.13 -7.70
C GLN A 5 3.67 22.28 -6.59
N ALA A 6 2.89 21.86 -5.59
CA ALA A 6 3.36 20.97 -4.53
C ALA A 6 3.74 19.58 -5.07
N VAL A 7 2.91 19.00 -5.95
CA VAL A 7 3.21 17.75 -6.67
C VAL A 7 4.51 17.88 -7.48
N LYS A 8 4.79 19.07 -8.02
CA LYS A 8 6.03 19.39 -8.74
C LYS A 8 7.20 19.80 -7.85
N HIS A 9 7.03 19.78 -6.52
CA HIS A 9 8.03 20.22 -5.54
C HIS A 9 8.44 21.70 -5.69
N ARG A 10 7.48 22.56 -6.05
CA ARG A 10 7.66 24.01 -6.30
C ARG A 10 6.81 24.90 -5.39
N SER A 11 5.94 24.33 -4.56
CA SER A 11 5.09 25.11 -3.65
C SER A 11 5.88 25.67 -2.48
N THR A 12 5.54 26.88 -2.02
CA THR A 12 6.11 27.49 -0.80
C THR A 12 5.08 27.59 0.33
N LEU A 13 3.97 26.87 0.23
CA LEU A 13 2.93 26.84 1.25
C LEU A 13 3.46 26.24 2.56
N SER A 14 2.86 26.62 3.69
CA SER A 14 3.11 25.93 4.97
C SER A 14 2.36 24.61 5.05
N ASP A 15 2.76 23.76 5.99
CA ASP A 15 2.34 22.35 6.11
C ASP A 15 0.84 22.18 6.31
N ASN A 16 0.28 22.93 7.26
CA ASN A 16 -1.15 22.93 7.56
C ASN A 16 -1.95 23.36 6.32
N ASN A 17 -1.43 24.30 5.53
CA ASN A 17 -2.09 24.76 4.32
C ASN A 17 -2.04 23.72 3.20
N LEU A 18 -0.94 22.94 3.11
CA LEU A 18 -0.82 21.88 2.11
C LEU A 18 -1.81 20.73 2.37
N LEU A 19 -1.94 20.26 3.61
CA LEU A 19 -2.92 19.22 3.93
C LEU A 19 -4.35 19.70 3.75
N LEU A 20 -4.67 20.93 4.16
CA LEU A 20 -5.98 21.51 3.92
C LEU A 20 -6.28 21.63 2.43
N LEU A 21 -5.28 21.96 1.62
CA LEU A 21 -5.43 22.01 0.16
C LEU A 21 -5.67 20.63 -0.45
N VAL A 22 -4.96 19.59 0.01
CA VAL A 22 -5.23 18.20 -0.38
C VAL A 22 -6.65 17.79 0.02
N GLN A 23 -7.03 18.04 1.28
CA GLN A 23 -8.36 17.75 1.81
C GLN A 23 -9.47 18.48 1.02
N PHE A 24 -9.23 19.72 0.59
CA PHE A 24 -10.14 20.49 -0.25
C PHE A 24 -10.38 19.81 -1.60
N VAL A 25 -9.32 19.38 -2.30
CA VAL A 25 -9.46 18.66 -3.58
C VAL A 25 -10.09 17.28 -3.37
N CYS A 26 -9.77 16.60 -2.26
CA CYS A 26 -10.43 15.34 -1.90
C CYS A 26 -11.93 15.52 -1.68
N PHE A 27 -12.37 16.57 -0.99
CA PHE A 27 -13.80 16.84 -0.81
C PHE A 27 -14.51 17.05 -2.14
N ASP A 28 -13.89 17.78 -3.07
CA ASP A 28 -14.41 18.01 -4.42
C ASP A 28 -14.62 16.70 -5.20
N SER A 29 -13.76 15.71 -5.00
CA SER A 29 -13.87 14.37 -5.61
C SER A 29 -14.74 13.39 -4.80
N GLY A 30 -15.42 13.84 -3.75
CA GLY A 30 -16.25 12.99 -2.89
C GLY A 30 -15.47 12.08 -1.94
N THR A 31 -14.21 12.39 -1.63
CA THR A 31 -13.39 11.66 -0.65
C THR A 31 -12.83 12.54 0.46
N ARG A 32 -12.08 11.95 1.38
CA ARG A 32 -11.50 12.63 2.54
C ARG A 32 -10.20 11.95 2.95
N ILE A 33 -9.21 12.74 3.32
CA ILE A 33 -8.00 12.22 3.95
C ILE A 33 -8.20 12.12 5.46
N TYR A 34 -7.46 11.21 6.08
CA TYR A 34 -7.35 11.21 7.53
C TYR A 34 -6.51 12.41 7.98
N MET A 35 -7.14 13.35 8.71
CA MET A 35 -6.43 14.44 9.40
C MET A 35 -6.08 14.04 10.84
N PRO A 36 -4.99 14.54 11.44
CA PRO A 36 -4.67 14.29 12.84
C PRO A 36 -5.57 15.12 13.77
N CYS A 37 -6.87 14.79 13.80
CA CYS A 37 -7.91 15.38 14.63
C CYS A 37 -8.75 14.22 15.22
N PRO A 38 -9.33 14.34 16.44
CA PRO A 38 -10.12 13.25 17.01
C PRO A 38 -11.17 12.70 16.04
N LEU A 39 -11.21 11.37 15.85
CA LEU A 39 -12.05 10.67 14.86
C LEU A 39 -13.52 11.11 14.89
N ASP A 40 -14.05 11.38 16.08
CA ASP A 40 -15.44 11.80 16.30
C ASP A 40 -15.75 13.18 15.68
N GLN A 41 -14.76 14.06 15.54
CA GLN A 41 -14.90 15.37 14.89
C GLN A 41 -14.77 15.28 13.36
N GLN A 42 -14.09 14.26 12.83
CA GLN A 42 -13.86 14.09 11.39
C GLN A 42 -15.07 13.53 10.64
N GLN A 43 -15.83 12.66 11.31
CA GLN A 43 -17.07 12.09 10.77
C GLN A 43 -18.25 13.07 10.82
N ALA A 44 -18.15 14.15 11.62
CA ALA A 44 -19.22 15.11 11.85
C ALA A 44 -19.42 16.13 10.71
N HIS A 45 -18.43 16.32 9.83
CA HIS A 45 -18.61 17.21 8.68
C HIS A 45 -19.26 16.45 7.53
N PRO A 46 -20.41 16.88 6.97
CA PRO A 46 -20.99 16.26 5.78
C PRO A 46 -20.07 16.43 4.56
N ILE A 47 -20.07 15.47 3.62
CA ILE A 47 -19.34 15.65 2.35
C ILE A 47 -20.11 16.77 1.66
N CYS A 48 -19.51 17.95 1.57
CA CYS A 48 -20.12 19.00 0.77
C CYS A 48 -19.98 18.56 -0.69
N HIS A 49 -21.08 18.14 -1.32
CA HIS A 49 -21.13 17.76 -2.74
C HIS A 49 -21.05 18.98 -3.69
N GLY A 50 -20.38 20.06 -3.27
CA GLY A 50 -20.16 21.21 -4.12
C GLY A 50 -19.05 20.92 -5.11
N GLN A 51 -19.37 20.89 -6.40
CA GLN A 51 -18.36 20.84 -7.48
C GLN A 51 -17.70 22.21 -7.58
N THR A 52 -16.55 22.36 -6.94
CA THR A 52 -15.69 23.55 -6.98
C THR A 52 -14.82 23.60 -8.23
N GLY A 53 -14.72 22.51 -9.00
CA GLY A 53 -13.87 22.44 -10.19
C GLY A 53 -12.40 22.13 -9.88
N ALA A 54 -12.09 21.80 -8.62
CA ALA A 54 -10.73 21.68 -8.12
C ALA A 54 -10.08 20.36 -8.56
N VAL A 55 -10.85 19.27 -8.62
CA VAL A 55 -10.39 17.97 -9.11
C VAL A 55 -10.11 18.01 -10.61
N GLU A 56 -10.90 18.75 -11.40
CA GLU A 56 -10.69 18.93 -12.84
C GLU A 56 -9.37 19.62 -13.15
N CYS A 57 -8.93 20.55 -12.29
CA CYS A 57 -7.62 21.16 -12.39
C CYS A 57 -6.50 20.13 -12.20
N LEU A 58 -6.71 19.10 -11.35
CA LEU A 58 -5.73 18.05 -11.11
C LEU A 58 -5.69 17.01 -12.25
N HIS A 59 -6.81 16.76 -12.94
CA HIS A 59 -6.88 15.81 -14.06
C HIS A 59 -5.89 16.10 -15.19
N GLN A 60 -5.54 17.37 -15.40
CA GLN A 60 -4.53 17.77 -16.40
C GLN A 60 -3.10 17.40 -15.99
N HIS A 61 -2.89 17.02 -14.73
CA HIS A 61 -1.61 16.79 -14.09
C HIS A 61 -1.48 15.36 -13.52
N MET A 62 -2.31 14.42 -13.97
CA MET A 62 -2.30 13.05 -13.43
C MET A 62 -0.98 12.31 -13.65
N PHE A 63 -0.26 12.59 -14.74
CA PHE A 63 1.11 12.06 -14.91
C PHE A 63 2.07 12.58 -13.84
N ASP A 64 1.96 13.86 -13.47
CA ASP A 64 2.75 14.45 -12.39
C ASP A 64 2.41 13.77 -11.05
N CYS A 65 1.13 13.45 -10.81
CA CYS A 65 0.68 12.69 -9.64
C CYS A 65 1.24 11.26 -9.61
N VAL A 66 1.23 10.55 -10.74
CA VAL A 66 1.83 9.20 -10.86
C VAL A 66 3.33 9.24 -10.57
N GLU A 67 4.05 10.20 -11.15
CA GLU A 67 5.48 10.39 -10.90
C GLU A 67 5.74 10.69 -9.42
N PHE A 68 4.94 11.57 -8.83
CA PHE A 68 5.00 11.94 -7.41
C PHE A 68 4.82 10.73 -6.48
N LEU A 69 3.87 9.84 -6.76
CA LEU A 69 3.66 8.61 -5.98
C LEU A 69 4.78 7.59 -6.18
N THR A 70 5.25 7.44 -7.42
CA THR A 70 6.29 6.46 -7.81
C THR A 70 7.66 6.79 -7.24
N SER A 71 7.99 8.08 -7.16
CA SER A 71 9.29 8.56 -6.69
C SER A 71 9.48 8.36 -5.18
N MET A 72 10.55 7.65 -4.80
CA MET A 72 10.98 7.52 -3.40
C MET A 72 11.51 8.83 -2.81
N HIS A 73 11.89 9.79 -3.65
CA HIS A 73 12.48 11.06 -3.19
C HIS A 73 11.43 12.10 -2.83
N THR A 74 10.17 11.85 -3.13
CA THR A 74 9.09 12.83 -3.01
C THR A 74 8.95 13.36 -1.59
N ILE A 75 8.97 12.47 -0.59
CA ILE A 75 8.86 12.89 0.82
C ILE A 75 10.06 13.75 1.23
N SER A 76 11.28 13.36 0.85
CA SER A 76 12.51 14.13 1.14
C SER A 76 12.48 15.51 0.45
N LYS A 77 12.04 15.58 -0.80
CA LYS A 77 11.92 16.83 -1.56
C LYS A 77 10.86 17.75 -0.96
N LEU A 78 9.71 17.22 -0.57
CA LEU A 78 8.68 17.99 0.14
C LEU A 78 9.21 18.56 1.46
N ARG A 79 9.89 17.75 2.27
CA ARG A 79 10.52 18.22 3.51
C ARG A 79 11.49 19.37 3.27
N ALA A 80 12.32 19.27 2.23
CA ALA A 80 13.28 20.31 1.89
C ALA A 80 12.60 21.62 1.45
N VAL A 81 11.55 21.52 0.61
CA VAL A 81 10.82 22.67 0.07
C VAL A 81 10.01 23.39 1.15
N LEU A 82 9.35 22.63 2.03
CA LEU A 82 8.51 23.14 3.11
C LEU A 82 9.32 23.55 4.36
N LYS A 83 10.63 23.26 4.38
CA LYS A 83 11.55 23.52 5.50
C LYS A 83 11.10 22.86 6.82
N LEU A 84 10.68 21.60 6.71
CA LEU A 84 10.22 20.79 7.85
C LEU A 84 11.38 20.43 8.78
N GLN A 85 11.21 20.63 10.09
CA GLN A 85 12.17 20.36 11.16
C GLN A 85 11.61 19.56 12.36
N ASN A 86 10.29 19.33 12.49
CA ASN A 86 9.68 18.69 13.67
C ASN A 86 9.08 17.28 13.43
N LEU A 87 8.88 16.51 14.51
CA LEU A 87 8.37 15.13 14.48
C LEU A 87 6.94 14.98 13.92
N SER A 88 6.03 15.94 14.14
CA SER A 88 4.69 15.91 13.53
C SER A 88 4.72 16.10 12.01
N GLU A 89 5.80 16.67 11.50
CA GLU A 89 6.04 16.91 10.07
C GLU A 89 6.65 15.66 9.40
N ASP A 90 7.10 14.67 10.18
CA ASP A 90 7.64 13.43 9.65
C ASP A 90 6.60 12.61 8.87
N THR A 91 5.31 12.76 9.22
CA THR A 91 4.20 12.05 8.59
C THR A 91 3.54 12.84 7.46
N LEU A 92 3.81 14.15 7.36
CA LEU A 92 3.18 15.05 6.39
C LEU A 92 3.33 14.54 4.95
N GLY A 93 4.57 14.19 4.56
CA GLY A 93 4.83 13.71 3.20
C GLY A 93 4.03 12.45 2.85
N SER A 94 3.89 11.52 3.81
CA SER A 94 3.08 10.31 3.65
C SER A 94 1.58 10.62 3.59
N GLN A 95 1.11 11.58 4.38
CA GLN A 95 -0.30 12.02 4.36
C GLN A 95 -0.65 12.68 3.02
N VAL A 96 0.22 13.56 2.50
CA VAL A 96 0.06 14.16 1.18
C VAL A 96 0.06 13.08 0.10
N LYS A 97 1.01 12.12 0.15
CA LYS A 97 1.01 10.97 -0.77
C LYS A 97 -0.28 10.16 -0.71
N THR A 98 -0.79 9.85 0.49
CA THR A 98 -2.07 9.13 0.61
C THR A 98 -3.23 9.92 0.03
N GLY A 99 -3.30 11.24 0.23
CA GLY A 99 -4.35 12.06 -0.37
C GLY A 99 -4.30 12.11 -1.90
N ILE A 100 -3.09 12.30 -2.47
CA ILE A 100 -2.91 12.18 -3.92
C ILE A 100 -3.27 10.77 -4.41
N ALA A 101 -2.89 9.73 -3.66
CA ALA A 101 -3.22 8.36 -4.02
C ALA A 101 -4.73 8.05 -3.93
N GLN A 102 -5.46 8.65 -2.98
CA GLN A 102 -6.92 8.58 -2.92
C GLN A 102 -7.57 9.19 -4.17
N LEU A 103 -7.10 10.37 -4.60
CA LEU A 103 -7.57 11.02 -5.82
C LEU A 103 -7.27 10.16 -7.07
N MET A 104 -6.06 9.61 -7.16
CA MET A 104 -5.69 8.68 -8.23
C MET A 104 -6.54 7.41 -8.23
N ALA A 105 -6.83 6.83 -7.06
CA ALA A 105 -7.65 5.64 -6.94
C ALA A 105 -9.10 5.89 -7.40
N ILE A 106 -9.66 7.05 -7.09
CA ILE A 106 -10.99 7.44 -7.59
C ILE A 106 -10.97 7.60 -9.10
N GLU A 107 -9.98 8.31 -9.65
CA GLU A 107 -9.86 8.46 -11.11
C GLU A 107 -9.75 7.10 -11.81
N PHE A 108 -8.94 6.20 -11.27
CA PHE A 108 -8.75 4.86 -11.83
C PHE A 108 -10.01 4.01 -11.69
N THR A 109 -10.80 4.22 -10.65
CA THR A 109 -12.10 3.54 -10.49
C THR A 109 -13.10 4.03 -11.54
N LEU A 110 -13.18 5.35 -11.75
CA LEU A 110 -14.15 5.96 -12.67
C LEU A 110 -13.82 5.72 -14.15
N ASN A 111 -12.52 5.65 -14.49
CA ASN A 111 -12.07 5.48 -15.88
C ASN A 111 -11.52 4.07 -16.18
N ASN A 112 -11.38 3.23 -15.16
CA ASN A 112 -11.01 1.81 -15.19
C ASN A 112 -9.93 1.50 -16.25
N GLN A 113 -10.27 0.70 -17.28
CA GLN A 113 -9.33 0.29 -18.32
C GLN A 113 -8.64 1.46 -19.05
N ARG A 114 -9.33 2.61 -19.26
CA ARG A 114 -8.70 3.77 -19.92
C ARG A 114 -7.61 4.38 -19.05
N ALA A 115 -7.84 4.46 -17.74
CA ALA A 115 -6.83 4.95 -16.82
C ALA A 115 -5.66 3.97 -16.69
N MET A 116 -5.95 2.67 -16.56
CA MET A 116 -4.91 1.63 -16.49
C MET A 116 -4.01 1.62 -17.72
N THR A 117 -4.59 1.62 -18.93
CA THR A 117 -3.81 1.63 -20.17
C THR A 117 -2.96 2.89 -20.34
N ARG A 118 -3.43 4.03 -19.81
CA ARG A 118 -2.73 5.31 -19.88
C ARG A 118 -1.63 5.49 -18.84
N PHE A 119 -1.87 5.08 -17.60
CA PHE A 119 -1.02 5.40 -16.45
C PHE A 119 -0.30 4.19 -15.86
N LEU A 120 -0.81 2.97 -16.09
CA LEU A 120 -0.22 1.70 -15.67
C LEU A 120 -0.06 0.73 -16.87
N PRO A 121 0.55 1.16 -18.00
CA PRO A 121 0.62 0.33 -19.21
C PRO A 121 1.35 -1.00 -18.98
N TRP A 122 2.31 -1.03 -18.05
CA TRP A 122 3.04 -2.23 -17.64
C TRP A 122 2.18 -3.26 -16.89
N LEU A 123 1.06 -2.83 -16.29
CA LEU A 123 0.08 -3.72 -15.66
C LEU A 123 -0.98 -4.17 -16.67
N ALA A 124 -1.43 -3.26 -17.52
CA ALA A 124 -2.48 -3.51 -18.51
C ALA A 124 -2.00 -4.42 -19.66
N TYR A 125 -0.74 -4.25 -20.07
CA TYR A 125 -0.11 -5.01 -21.15
C TYR A 125 1.28 -5.45 -20.68
N PRO A 126 1.39 -6.57 -19.95
CA PRO A 126 2.69 -7.10 -19.56
C PRO A 126 3.48 -7.42 -20.83
N GLY A 127 4.52 -6.63 -21.10
CA GLY A 127 5.39 -6.83 -22.25
C GLY A 127 6.34 -8.00 -22.03
N ILE A 128 6.71 -8.69 -23.10
CA ILE A 128 7.88 -9.58 -23.10
C ILE A 128 9.10 -8.65 -23.22
N GLN A 129 9.61 -8.14 -22.10
CA GLN A 129 10.88 -7.42 -22.11
C GLN A 129 12.04 -8.41 -21.97
N PRO A 130 13.14 -8.25 -22.74
CA PRO A 130 14.34 -9.04 -22.52
C PRO A 130 14.87 -8.76 -21.10
N GLN A 131 15.26 -9.81 -20.37
CA GLN A 131 15.77 -9.73 -18.99
C GLN A 131 16.83 -8.63 -18.85
N GLN A 132 16.49 -7.50 -18.21
CA GLN A 132 17.41 -6.37 -18.03
C GLN A 132 18.11 -6.40 -16.67
N GLY A 133 18.08 -7.53 -15.96
CA GLY A 133 18.75 -7.73 -14.68
C GLY A 133 18.33 -6.68 -13.63
N LEU A 134 19.31 -6.05 -12.98
CA LEU A 134 19.10 -5.07 -11.90
C LEU A 134 18.21 -3.86 -12.28
N ARG A 135 18.20 -3.45 -13.55
CA ARG A 135 17.36 -2.33 -13.99
C ARG A 135 15.88 -2.69 -13.92
N GLU A 136 15.54 -3.87 -14.39
CA GLU A 136 14.17 -4.41 -14.35
C GLU A 136 13.68 -4.56 -12.91
N MET A 137 14.56 -5.00 -12.01
CA MET A 137 14.28 -5.03 -10.57
C MET A 137 13.94 -3.63 -10.04
N PHE A 138 14.73 -2.60 -10.33
CA PHE A 138 14.47 -1.25 -9.84
C PHE A 138 13.16 -0.66 -10.37
N GLU A 139 12.86 -0.90 -11.65
CA GLU A 139 11.59 -0.51 -12.29
C GLU A 139 10.41 -1.24 -11.60
N CYS A 140 10.54 -2.54 -11.33
CA CYS A 140 9.52 -3.30 -10.60
C CYS A 140 9.32 -2.77 -9.17
N VAL A 141 10.39 -2.47 -8.41
CA VAL A 141 10.25 -1.87 -7.07
C VAL A 141 9.49 -0.53 -7.14
N ALA A 142 9.72 0.28 -8.18
CA ALA A 142 8.98 1.52 -8.39
C ALA A 142 7.49 1.26 -8.71
N HIS A 143 7.18 0.26 -9.53
CA HIS A 143 5.80 -0.17 -9.78
C HIS A 143 5.10 -0.68 -8.52
N LEU A 144 5.75 -1.54 -7.72
CA LEU A 144 5.21 -2.05 -6.46
C LEU A 144 4.92 -0.90 -5.46
N ARG A 145 5.78 0.12 -5.44
CA ARG A 145 5.57 1.33 -4.63
C ARG A 145 4.36 2.11 -5.09
N LEU A 146 4.23 2.36 -6.39
CA LEU A 146 3.06 3.04 -6.96
C LEU A 146 1.76 2.29 -6.64
N LEU A 147 1.74 0.97 -6.85
CA LEU A 147 0.58 0.12 -6.51
C LEU A 147 0.25 0.19 -5.03
N SER A 148 1.25 0.11 -4.17
CA SER A 148 1.05 0.18 -2.72
C SER A 148 0.41 1.51 -2.31
N TRP A 149 0.84 2.63 -2.88
CA TRP A 149 0.18 3.93 -2.61
C TRP A 149 -1.25 3.97 -3.13
N ILE A 150 -1.51 3.53 -4.37
CA ILE A 150 -2.85 3.51 -4.96
C ILE A 150 -3.80 2.62 -4.13
N ILE A 151 -3.36 1.42 -3.74
CA ILE A 151 -4.14 0.51 -2.91
C ILE A 151 -4.40 1.12 -1.52
N LEU A 152 -3.37 1.70 -0.89
CA LEU A 152 -3.53 2.39 0.39
C LEU A 152 -4.54 3.55 0.27
N GLY A 153 -4.50 4.32 -0.82
CA GLY A 153 -5.47 5.38 -1.09
C GLY A 153 -6.89 4.84 -1.24
N SER A 154 -7.07 3.81 -2.06
CA SER A 154 -8.35 3.12 -2.23
C SER A 154 -8.94 2.64 -0.90
N LEU A 155 -8.13 1.96 -0.07
CA LEU A 155 -8.54 1.48 1.26
C LEU A 155 -8.88 2.63 2.22
N ASN A 156 -8.14 3.75 2.17
CA ASN A 156 -8.48 4.94 2.96
C ASN A 156 -9.82 5.54 2.52
N HIS A 157 -10.11 5.58 1.22
CA HIS A 157 -11.43 6.02 0.74
C HIS A 157 -12.54 5.13 1.29
N MET A 158 -12.43 3.81 1.13
CA MET A 158 -13.44 2.86 1.60
C MET A 158 -13.69 3.00 3.11
N ALA A 159 -12.63 3.17 3.90
CA ALA A 159 -12.73 3.28 5.35
C ALA A 159 -13.27 4.64 5.83
N MET A 160 -12.90 5.74 5.15
CA MET A 160 -13.30 7.10 5.53
C MET A 160 -14.66 7.52 4.96
N CYS A 161 -15.07 6.93 3.84
CA CYS A 161 -16.28 7.28 3.10
C CYS A 161 -17.15 6.04 2.84
N PRO A 162 -17.59 5.30 3.88
CA PRO A 162 -18.34 4.05 3.71
C PRO A 162 -19.73 4.24 3.08
N SER A 163 -20.23 5.48 3.00
CA SER A 163 -21.50 5.83 2.36
C SER A 163 -21.32 6.44 0.97
N SER A 164 -20.11 6.40 0.42
CA SER A 164 -19.82 6.86 -0.95
C SER A 164 -20.42 5.90 -1.98
N ASP A 165 -21.02 6.44 -3.04
CA ASP A 165 -21.46 5.66 -4.20
C ASP A 165 -20.29 5.17 -5.07
N VAL A 166 -19.09 5.73 -4.87
CA VAL A 166 -17.88 5.31 -5.58
C VAL A 166 -17.25 4.14 -4.80
N PRO A 167 -17.19 2.92 -5.38
CA PRO A 167 -16.63 1.76 -4.69
C PRO A 167 -15.12 1.88 -4.44
N CYS A 168 -14.44 2.72 -5.23
CA CYS A 168 -13.00 2.96 -5.17
C CYS A 168 -12.16 1.66 -5.34
N HIS A 169 -12.46 0.88 -6.39
CA HIS A 169 -11.72 -0.33 -6.78
C HIS A 169 -10.83 -0.04 -8.01
N PRO A 170 -9.67 0.64 -7.85
CA PRO A 170 -8.85 1.08 -8.97
C PRO A 170 -8.14 -0.04 -9.72
N LEU A 171 -8.02 -1.22 -9.09
CA LEU A 171 -7.31 -2.38 -9.64
C LEU A 171 -8.27 -3.57 -9.75
N PRO A 172 -8.51 -4.08 -10.96
CA PRO A 172 -9.29 -5.31 -11.17
C PRO A 172 -8.65 -6.54 -10.52
N LEU A 173 -9.46 -7.47 -10.00
CA LEU A 173 -8.95 -8.70 -9.36
C LEU A 173 -8.21 -9.64 -10.33
N ASP A 174 -8.54 -9.59 -11.62
CA ASP A 174 -7.85 -10.36 -12.68
C ASP A 174 -6.42 -9.86 -12.98
N THR A 175 -6.00 -8.75 -12.36
CA THR A 175 -4.60 -8.29 -12.38
C THR A 175 -3.71 -8.96 -11.33
N SER A 176 -4.26 -9.84 -10.49
CA SER A 176 -3.57 -10.47 -9.35
C SER A 176 -2.26 -11.15 -9.74
N LEU A 177 -2.27 -11.92 -10.83
CA LEU A 177 -1.09 -12.66 -11.30
C LEU A 177 0.01 -11.75 -11.86
N GLN A 178 -0.36 -10.64 -12.49
CA GLN A 178 0.57 -9.64 -13.01
C GLN A 178 1.23 -8.87 -11.86
N ILE A 179 0.47 -8.57 -10.79
CA ILE A 179 1.04 -7.98 -9.57
C ILE A 179 2.01 -8.98 -8.91
N ALA A 180 1.68 -10.27 -8.88
CA ALA A 180 2.58 -11.31 -8.41
C ALA A 180 3.86 -11.39 -9.25
N ASP A 181 3.78 -11.29 -10.58
CA ASP A 181 4.96 -11.29 -11.46
C ASP A 181 5.94 -10.15 -11.14
N LEU A 182 5.42 -8.95 -10.88
CA LEU A 182 6.26 -7.82 -10.47
C LEU A 182 6.95 -8.09 -9.11
N ALA A 183 6.23 -8.72 -8.18
CA ALA A 183 6.81 -9.12 -6.90
C ALA A 183 7.91 -10.18 -7.08
N LEU A 184 7.69 -11.17 -7.96
CA LEU A 184 8.66 -12.21 -8.25
C LEU A 184 9.96 -11.66 -8.84
N VAL A 185 9.90 -10.74 -9.80
CA VAL A 185 11.11 -10.10 -10.35
C VAL A 185 11.98 -9.47 -9.24
N VAL A 186 11.34 -8.83 -8.26
CA VAL A 186 12.03 -8.23 -7.11
C VAL A 186 12.59 -9.30 -6.16
N LEU A 187 11.81 -10.35 -5.87
CA LEU A 187 12.18 -11.40 -4.94
C LEU A 187 13.27 -12.33 -5.48
N ASP A 188 13.20 -12.72 -6.75
CA ASP A 188 14.19 -13.57 -7.40
C ASP A 188 15.56 -12.87 -7.49
N SER A 189 15.55 -11.55 -7.67
CA SER A 189 16.76 -10.72 -7.68
C SER A 189 17.30 -10.40 -6.27
N TYR A 190 16.56 -10.71 -5.20
CA TYR A 190 16.87 -10.24 -3.86
C TYR A 190 18.14 -10.86 -3.26
N PRO A 191 18.31 -12.20 -3.18
CA PRO A 191 19.42 -12.82 -2.44
C PRO A 191 20.81 -12.41 -2.94
N GLU A 192 20.96 -12.21 -4.24
CA GLU A 192 22.25 -11.88 -4.88
C GLU A 192 22.68 -10.43 -4.64
N HIS A 193 21.75 -9.56 -4.25
CA HIS A 193 21.96 -8.11 -4.26
C HIS A 193 21.69 -7.40 -2.92
N THR A 194 21.31 -8.15 -1.87
CA THR A 194 21.01 -7.58 -0.54
C THR A 194 22.14 -6.75 0.08
N LYS A 195 23.40 -7.00 -0.29
CA LYS A 195 24.57 -6.29 0.24
C LYS A 195 24.99 -5.07 -0.60
N ALA A 196 24.39 -4.85 -1.76
CA ALA A 196 24.87 -3.83 -2.70
C ALA A 196 24.33 -2.42 -2.42
N SER A 197 23.13 -2.27 -1.83
CA SER A 197 22.59 -0.98 -1.43
C SER A 197 21.46 -1.08 -0.39
N VAL A 198 21.26 -0.03 0.40
CA VAL A 198 20.09 0.09 1.31
C VAL A 198 18.78 0.07 0.54
N TYR A 199 18.76 0.56 -0.72
CA TYR A 199 17.58 0.46 -1.59
C TYR A 199 17.20 -1.01 -1.83
N GLN A 200 18.17 -1.86 -2.12
CA GLN A 200 17.94 -3.31 -2.28
C GLN A 200 17.55 -3.96 -0.96
N MET A 201 18.15 -3.57 0.18
CA MET A 201 17.69 -4.05 1.49
C MET A 201 16.22 -3.71 1.76
N SER A 202 15.77 -2.53 1.33
CA SER A 202 14.39 -2.07 1.50
C SER A 202 13.37 -2.73 0.56
N SER A 203 13.81 -3.41 -0.51
CA SER A 203 12.89 -3.97 -1.51
C SER A 203 12.06 -5.14 -0.98
N LEU A 204 12.62 -5.96 -0.09
CA LEU A 204 11.87 -7.05 0.56
C LEU A 204 10.70 -6.48 1.40
N ALA A 205 10.97 -5.43 2.18
CA ALA A 205 9.94 -4.75 2.96
C ALA A 205 8.84 -4.17 2.06
N GLN A 206 9.19 -3.60 0.90
CA GLN A 206 8.23 -3.09 -0.08
C GLN A 206 7.31 -4.20 -0.62
N VAL A 207 7.87 -5.39 -0.92
CA VAL A 207 7.08 -6.55 -1.38
C VAL A 207 6.11 -7.01 -0.28
N PHE A 208 6.55 -7.13 0.98
CA PHE A 208 5.65 -7.51 2.08
C PHE A 208 4.54 -6.50 2.35
N ILE A 209 4.84 -5.19 2.27
CA ILE A 209 3.82 -4.13 2.37
C ILE A 209 2.78 -4.29 1.26
N LEU A 210 3.21 -4.53 0.02
CA LEU A 210 2.30 -4.79 -1.10
C LEU A 210 1.45 -6.03 -0.86
N CYS A 211 2.05 -7.17 -0.45
CA CYS A 211 1.31 -8.41 -0.19
C CYS A 211 0.22 -8.19 0.87
N GLN A 212 0.54 -7.44 1.94
CA GLN A 212 -0.42 -7.10 2.98
C GLN A 212 -1.55 -6.21 2.43
N LEU A 213 -1.20 -5.11 1.74
CA LEU A 213 -2.16 -4.18 1.16
C LEU A 213 -3.07 -4.86 0.12
N TRP A 214 -2.52 -5.69 -0.76
CA TRP A 214 -3.26 -6.44 -1.77
C TRP A 214 -4.26 -7.40 -1.14
N THR A 215 -3.84 -8.15 -0.11
CA THR A 215 -4.72 -9.07 0.61
C THR A 215 -5.90 -8.34 1.25
N ILE A 216 -5.63 -7.23 1.95
CA ILE A 216 -6.67 -6.40 2.57
C ILE A 216 -7.58 -5.77 1.52
N TYR A 217 -7.02 -5.26 0.43
CA TYR A 217 -7.78 -4.67 -0.69
C TYR A 217 -8.76 -5.65 -1.31
N CYS A 218 -8.30 -6.83 -1.70
CA CYS A 218 -9.12 -7.88 -2.25
C CYS A 218 -10.30 -8.20 -1.31
N GLU A 219 -10.03 -8.37 -0.01
CA GLU A 219 -11.06 -8.62 0.98
C GLU A 219 -12.09 -7.48 1.08
N GLN A 220 -11.64 -6.21 1.10
CA GLN A 220 -12.57 -5.07 1.12
C GLN A 220 -13.43 -4.99 -0.15
N VAL A 221 -12.86 -5.31 -1.33
CA VAL A 221 -13.62 -5.43 -2.59
C VAL A 221 -14.70 -6.51 -2.47
N ALA A 222 -14.40 -7.65 -1.85
CA ALA A 222 -15.39 -8.70 -1.62
C ALA A 222 -16.51 -8.27 -0.67
N VAL A 223 -16.14 -7.62 0.45
CA VAL A 223 -17.10 -7.14 1.47
C VAL A 223 -18.05 -6.09 0.91
N PHE A 224 -17.56 -5.19 0.05
CA PHE A 224 -18.40 -4.20 -0.63
C PHE A 224 -19.47 -4.85 -1.53
N ASN A 225 -19.16 -6.00 -2.14
CA ASN A 225 -20.03 -6.67 -3.13
C ASN A 225 -20.85 -7.85 -2.55
N THR A 226 -21.10 -7.86 -1.24
CA THR A 226 -21.74 -8.96 -0.47
C THR A 226 -23.11 -9.42 -0.93
N SER A 227 -23.80 -8.66 -1.80
CA SER A 227 -25.03 -9.08 -2.49
C SER A 227 -24.85 -10.23 -3.49
N HIS A 228 -23.60 -10.56 -3.86
CA HIS A 228 -23.27 -11.62 -4.81
C HIS A 228 -22.24 -12.59 -4.19
N GLY A 229 -22.69 -13.67 -3.55
CA GLY A 229 -21.82 -14.66 -2.87
C GLY A 229 -20.65 -15.21 -3.73
N ASP A 230 -20.76 -15.13 -5.06
CA ASP A 230 -19.71 -15.49 -6.02
C ASP A 230 -18.47 -14.57 -5.98
N MET A 231 -18.63 -13.30 -5.57
CA MET A 231 -17.52 -12.33 -5.54
C MET A 231 -16.52 -12.63 -4.42
N TYR A 232 -17.00 -13.06 -3.25
CA TYR A 232 -16.12 -13.51 -2.16
C TYR A 232 -15.29 -14.72 -2.60
N ARG A 233 -15.91 -15.68 -3.28
CA ARG A 233 -15.20 -16.84 -3.84
C ARG A 233 -14.15 -16.44 -4.87
N THR A 234 -14.50 -15.55 -5.80
CA THR A 234 -13.57 -15.04 -6.83
C THR A 234 -12.39 -14.32 -6.20
N THR A 235 -12.64 -13.55 -5.15
CA THR A 235 -11.61 -12.85 -4.37
C THR A 235 -10.68 -13.84 -3.66
N CYS A 236 -11.24 -14.84 -2.97
CA CYS A 236 -10.44 -15.89 -2.34
C CYS A 236 -9.53 -16.58 -3.36
N LEU A 237 -10.05 -16.92 -4.55
CA LEU A 237 -9.25 -17.51 -5.62
C LEU A 237 -8.11 -16.58 -6.07
N ALA A 238 -8.41 -15.31 -6.35
CA ALA A 238 -7.39 -14.35 -6.80
C ALA A 238 -6.28 -14.14 -5.75
N VAL A 239 -6.63 -14.11 -4.46
CA VAL A 239 -5.65 -14.00 -3.36
C VAL A 239 -4.84 -15.28 -3.20
N MET A 240 -5.48 -16.45 -3.28
CA MET A 240 -4.79 -17.73 -3.19
C MET A 240 -3.83 -17.93 -4.38
N GLU A 241 -4.23 -17.58 -5.60
CA GLU A 241 -3.36 -17.63 -6.78
C GLU A 241 -2.12 -16.73 -6.64
N PHE A 242 -2.32 -15.50 -6.16
CA PHE A 242 -1.22 -14.59 -5.83
C PHE A 242 -0.24 -15.23 -4.85
N TRP A 243 -0.75 -15.73 -3.73
CA TRP A 243 0.08 -16.26 -2.66
C TRP A 243 0.75 -17.59 -3.03
N MET A 244 0.07 -18.48 -3.76
CA MET A 244 0.66 -19.71 -4.30
C MET A 244 1.84 -19.43 -5.23
N LYS A 245 1.83 -18.29 -5.92
CA LYS A 245 2.91 -17.85 -6.81
C LYS A 245 4.07 -17.21 -6.05
N VAL A 246 3.79 -16.36 -5.05
CA VAL A 246 4.82 -15.59 -4.32
C VAL A 246 5.45 -16.36 -3.15
N ALA A 247 4.68 -17.16 -2.42
CA ALA A 247 5.14 -17.87 -1.22
C ALA A 247 6.37 -18.78 -1.44
N PRO A 248 6.48 -19.55 -2.55
CA PRO A 248 7.67 -20.35 -2.81
C PRO A 248 8.97 -19.55 -2.84
N THR A 249 8.95 -18.31 -3.37
CA THR A 249 10.15 -17.47 -3.42
C THR A 249 10.53 -16.94 -2.04
N PHE A 250 9.56 -16.67 -1.15
CA PHE A 250 9.88 -16.37 0.25
C PHE A 250 10.56 -17.54 0.97
N ILE A 251 10.14 -18.78 0.67
CA ILE A 251 10.81 -19.99 1.19
C ILE A 251 12.26 -20.05 0.68
N GLN A 252 12.48 -19.79 -0.61
CA GLN A 252 13.81 -19.77 -1.21
C GLN A 252 14.72 -18.71 -0.56
N ILE A 253 14.23 -17.48 -0.41
CA ILE A 253 14.97 -16.39 0.24
C ILE A 253 15.27 -16.76 1.70
N ALA A 254 14.28 -17.25 2.44
CA ALA A 254 14.46 -17.62 3.84
C ALA A 254 15.55 -18.69 3.98
N SER A 255 15.55 -19.68 3.08
CA SER A 255 16.51 -20.80 3.05
C SER A 255 17.92 -20.39 2.61
N TYR A 256 18.10 -19.21 2.02
CA TYR A 256 19.40 -18.76 1.50
C TYR A 256 20.45 -18.59 2.61
N SER A 257 20.05 -18.09 3.78
CA SER A 257 20.88 -18.06 4.99
C SER A 257 20.03 -17.78 6.21
N LYS A 258 20.54 -18.08 7.41
CA LYS A 258 19.87 -17.76 8.68
C LYS A 258 19.42 -16.29 8.77
N SER A 259 20.27 -15.34 8.36
CA SER A 259 19.94 -13.91 8.40
C SER A 259 18.78 -13.52 7.47
N HIS A 260 18.68 -14.15 6.30
CA HIS A 260 17.57 -13.92 5.38
C HIS A 260 16.29 -14.55 5.92
N GLY A 261 16.39 -15.75 6.52
CA GLY A 261 15.28 -16.38 7.24
C GLY A 261 14.73 -15.52 8.38
N GLU A 262 15.59 -14.95 9.22
CA GLU A 262 15.18 -14.03 10.30
C GLU A 262 14.47 -12.78 9.76
N MET A 263 14.95 -12.21 8.65
CA MET A 263 14.33 -11.05 8.01
C MET A 263 12.97 -11.36 7.40
N VAL A 264 12.86 -12.47 6.65
CA VAL A 264 11.58 -12.96 6.11
C VAL A 264 10.59 -13.22 7.24
N ASN A 265 11.04 -13.86 8.33
CA ASN A 265 10.19 -14.15 9.49
C ASN A 265 9.63 -12.87 10.15
N LEU A 266 10.46 -11.83 10.31
CA LEU A 266 10.01 -10.57 10.88
C LEU A 266 8.97 -9.87 10.01
N HIS A 267 9.19 -9.81 8.69
CA HIS A 267 8.24 -9.19 7.78
C HIS A 267 6.94 -9.99 7.65
N LEU A 268 7.05 -11.31 7.53
CA LEU A 268 5.89 -12.19 7.43
C LEU A 268 5.05 -12.14 8.69
N LEU A 269 5.67 -12.17 9.88
CA LEU A 269 4.93 -12.04 11.14
C LEU A 269 4.22 -10.68 11.24
N SER A 270 4.89 -9.59 10.86
CA SER A 270 4.25 -8.27 10.81
C SER A 270 3.06 -8.21 9.83
N LEU A 271 3.10 -8.99 8.75
CA LEU A 271 1.98 -9.10 7.80
C LEU A 271 0.81 -9.87 8.43
N LEU A 272 1.08 -11.02 9.06
CA LEU A 272 0.05 -11.84 9.70
C LEU A 272 -0.67 -11.07 10.82
N GLU A 273 0.07 -10.37 11.67
CA GLU A 273 -0.51 -9.48 12.69
C GLU A 273 -1.33 -8.35 12.08
N GLY A 274 -0.88 -7.82 10.95
CA GLY A 274 -1.61 -6.80 10.21
C GLY A 274 -2.95 -7.28 9.66
N LEU A 275 -3.01 -8.52 9.17
CA LEU A 275 -4.25 -9.19 8.75
C LEU A 275 -5.15 -9.54 9.94
N GLN A 276 -4.55 -9.97 11.06
CA GLN A 276 -5.26 -10.25 12.29
C GLN A 276 -5.92 -8.98 12.86
N GLU A 277 -5.20 -7.86 12.87
CA GLU A 277 -5.71 -6.59 13.40
C GLU A 277 -6.95 -6.09 12.65
N VAL A 278 -7.03 -6.31 11.34
CA VAL A 278 -8.20 -5.95 10.54
C VAL A 278 -9.28 -7.04 10.53
N ASN A 279 -9.10 -8.09 11.34
CA ASN A 279 -9.99 -9.24 11.43
C ASN A 279 -10.25 -9.92 10.08
N SER A 280 -9.18 -10.09 9.29
CA SER A 280 -9.25 -10.67 7.95
C SER A 280 -9.71 -12.13 7.99
N SER A 281 -10.77 -12.47 7.25
CA SER A 281 -11.22 -13.85 7.05
C SER A 281 -10.27 -14.66 6.18
N LEU A 282 -9.50 -13.99 5.31
CA LEU A 282 -8.48 -14.61 4.47
C LEU A 282 -7.27 -15.09 5.28
N LEU A 283 -7.03 -14.53 6.47
CA LEU A 283 -5.96 -14.98 7.35
C LEU A 283 -6.08 -16.48 7.66
N VAL A 284 -7.28 -16.98 7.97
CA VAL A 284 -7.49 -18.40 8.29
C VAL A 284 -7.12 -19.31 7.10
N GLN A 285 -7.35 -18.84 5.88
CA GLN A 285 -7.05 -19.60 4.65
C GLN A 285 -5.55 -19.56 4.32
N LEU A 286 -4.91 -18.41 4.53
CA LEU A 286 -3.50 -18.19 4.21
C LEU A 286 -2.56 -18.74 5.29
N TYR A 287 -3.00 -18.75 6.55
CA TYR A 287 -2.17 -19.08 7.70
C TYR A 287 -1.48 -20.45 7.58
N PRO A 288 -2.15 -21.56 7.20
CA PRO A 288 -1.49 -22.87 7.10
C PRO A 288 -0.35 -22.89 6.09
N MET A 289 -0.45 -22.13 4.99
CA MET A 289 0.62 -22.03 4.00
C MET A 289 1.73 -21.11 4.50
N LEU A 290 1.39 -19.92 5.01
CA LEU A 290 2.38 -18.91 5.42
C LEU A 290 3.17 -19.31 6.67
N VAL A 291 2.54 -20.01 7.62
CA VAL A 291 3.23 -20.43 8.85
C VAL A 291 4.38 -21.38 8.53
N THR A 292 4.30 -22.19 7.46
CA THR A 292 5.40 -23.09 7.07
C THR A 292 6.70 -22.33 6.79
N ILE A 293 6.60 -21.10 6.27
CA ILE A 293 7.75 -20.23 5.98
C ILE A 293 8.48 -19.86 7.29
N LEU A 294 7.73 -19.61 8.37
CA LEU A 294 8.30 -19.21 9.67
C LEU A 294 9.17 -20.31 10.30
N TYR A 295 8.85 -21.57 10.01
CA TYR A 295 9.47 -22.75 10.62
C TYR A 295 10.49 -23.46 9.72
N ILE A 296 10.89 -22.87 8.59
CA ILE A 296 11.87 -23.47 7.65
C ILE A 296 13.16 -23.90 8.35
N HIS A 297 13.63 -23.13 9.34
CA HIS A 297 14.80 -23.46 10.15
C HIS A 297 14.33 -24.02 11.50
N GLU A 298 14.28 -25.35 11.64
CA GLU A 298 13.89 -26.01 12.89
C GLU A 298 14.71 -25.48 14.09
N GLY A 299 14.04 -25.13 15.19
CA GLY A 299 14.68 -24.64 16.42
C GLY A 299 15.17 -23.19 16.41
N SER A 300 14.89 -22.39 15.37
CA SER A 300 15.47 -21.04 15.20
C SER A 300 14.60 -19.85 15.63
N LEU A 301 13.30 -20.04 15.87
CA LEU A 301 12.41 -18.94 16.25
C LEU A 301 12.69 -18.51 17.70
N SER A 302 12.98 -17.23 17.91
CA SER A 302 13.11 -16.67 19.25
C SER A 302 11.81 -16.80 20.04
N ALA A 303 11.90 -16.90 21.37
CA ALA A 303 10.73 -16.98 22.24
C ALA A 303 9.73 -15.83 22.01
N GLY A 304 10.22 -14.64 21.69
CA GLY A 304 9.39 -13.49 21.34
C GLY A 304 8.59 -13.68 20.05
N LEU A 305 9.18 -14.30 19.02
CA LEU A 305 8.44 -14.64 17.79
C LEU A 305 7.41 -15.75 18.02
N GLN A 306 7.78 -16.78 18.81
CA GLN A 306 6.86 -17.86 19.14
C GLN A 306 5.62 -17.36 19.89
N HIS A 307 5.80 -16.44 20.86
CA HIS A 307 4.67 -15.84 21.57
C HIS A 307 3.72 -15.10 20.63
N ARG A 308 4.25 -14.28 19.73
CA ARG A 308 3.45 -13.53 18.74
C ARG A 308 2.71 -14.45 17.77
N ILE A 309 3.33 -15.57 17.37
CA ILE A 309 2.66 -16.60 16.56
C ILE A 309 1.50 -17.24 17.35
N GLN A 310 1.69 -17.53 18.63
CA GLN A 310 0.63 -18.07 19.49
C GLN A 310 -0.53 -17.07 19.64
N GLU A 311 -0.26 -15.77 19.77
CA GLU A 311 -1.30 -14.73 19.79
C GLU A 311 -2.15 -14.73 18.51
N ILE A 312 -1.54 -14.98 17.34
CA ILE A 312 -2.27 -15.14 16.08
C ILE A 312 -3.15 -16.40 16.10
N GLN A 313 -2.62 -17.52 16.58
CA GLN A 313 -3.34 -18.80 16.64
C GLN A 313 -4.52 -18.81 17.62
N ASN A 314 -4.37 -18.10 18.73
CA ASN A 314 -5.36 -18.05 19.80
C ASN A 314 -6.50 -17.07 19.51
N CYS A 315 -6.43 -16.30 18.42
CA CYS A 315 -7.52 -15.42 18.03
C CYS A 315 -8.69 -16.21 17.45
N PRO A 316 -9.92 -15.98 17.93
CA PRO A 316 -11.09 -16.62 17.35
C PRO A 316 -11.26 -16.18 15.90
N PRO A 317 -11.77 -17.06 15.01
CA PRO A 317 -12.07 -16.68 13.65
C PRO A 317 -13.11 -15.54 13.62
N PRO A 318 -13.07 -14.66 12.61
CA PRO A 318 -14.04 -13.57 12.48
C PRO A 318 -15.48 -14.11 12.49
N ASP A 319 -16.35 -13.58 13.37
CA ASP A 319 -17.78 -13.88 13.34
C ASP A 319 -18.44 -13.25 12.09
N PRO A 320 -19.09 -14.03 11.21
CA PRO A 320 -19.58 -13.52 9.92
C PRO A 320 -20.85 -12.64 10.01
N ILE A 321 -21.46 -12.42 11.19
CA ILE A 321 -22.87 -11.95 11.29
C ILE A 321 -23.11 -10.69 12.15
N THR A 322 -22.14 -10.15 12.90
CA THR A 322 -22.42 -8.96 13.74
C THR A 322 -22.16 -7.64 13.01
N PRO A 323 -22.98 -6.59 13.24
CA PRO A 323 -22.81 -5.27 12.66
C PRO A 323 -21.67 -4.53 13.38
N VAL A 324 -20.44 -4.99 13.18
CA VAL A 324 -19.20 -4.38 13.71
C VAL A 324 -18.53 -3.51 12.64
N ALA A 325 -19.26 -3.12 11.58
CA ALA A 325 -18.72 -2.29 10.49
C ALA A 325 -17.99 -1.03 10.99
N ARG A 326 -18.46 -0.43 12.11
CA ARG A 326 -17.83 0.75 12.71
C ARG A 326 -16.51 0.45 13.44
N GLU A 327 -16.36 -0.69 14.12
CA GLU A 327 -15.07 -1.03 14.76
C GLU A 327 -14.09 -1.62 13.74
N LEU A 328 -14.58 -2.39 12.76
CA LEU A 328 -13.80 -2.85 11.60
C LEU A 328 -13.19 -1.66 10.83
N ASN A 329 -13.96 -0.61 10.59
CA ASN A 329 -13.46 0.61 9.96
C ASN A 329 -12.38 1.30 10.82
N LYS A 330 -12.48 1.27 12.16
CA LYS A 330 -11.44 1.83 13.05
C LYS A 330 -10.15 1.01 13.02
N ALA A 331 -10.26 -0.32 13.09
CA ALA A 331 -9.10 -1.22 13.03
C ALA A 331 -8.40 -1.14 11.66
N LEU A 332 -9.18 -1.10 10.58
CA LEU A 332 -8.68 -0.87 9.23
C LEU A 332 -7.94 0.47 9.15
N LEU A 333 -8.54 1.58 9.56
CA LEU A 333 -7.88 2.90 9.55
C LEU A 333 -6.57 2.91 10.33
N LYS A 334 -6.54 2.29 11.52
CA LYS A 334 -5.32 2.17 12.32
C LYS A 334 -4.23 1.35 11.61
N CYS A 335 -4.62 0.25 10.97
CA CYS A 335 -3.72 -0.56 10.15
C CYS A 335 -3.16 0.25 8.98
N LEU A 336 -4.02 0.97 8.24
CA LEU A 336 -3.63 1.82 7.12
C LEU A 336 -2.71 2.97 7.54
N GLN A 337 -2.93 3.59 8.69
CA GLN A 337 -2.04 4.63 9.24
C GLN A 337 -0.64 4.10 9.52
N ARG A 338 -0.53 2.88 10.07
CA ARG A 338 0.77 2.24 10.30
C ARG A 338 1.46 1.86 9.00
N LEU A 339 0.71 1.36 8.01
CA LEU A 339 1.26 1.08 6.68
C LEU A 339 1.71 2.36 5.97
N GLN A 340 0.92 3.42 6.02
CA GLN A 340 1.28 4.76 5.53
C GLN A 340 2.59 5.25 6.17
N TYR A 341 2.72 5.13 7.49
CA TYR A 341 3.93 5.51 8.20
C TYR A 341 5.13 4.67 7.78
N LYS A 342 4.99 3.33 7.76
CA LYS A 342 6.03 2.39 7.33
C LYS A 342 6.51 2.69 5.90
N MET A 343 5.59 2.90 4.95
CA MET A 343 5.90 3.25 3.57
C MET A 343 6.66 4.57 3.48
N GLY A 344 6.25 5.59 4.23
CA GLY A 344 6.96 6.87 4.26
C GLY A 344 8.38 6.77 4.81
N GLN A 345 8.56 6.04 5.92
CA GLN A 345 9.88 5.78 6.49
C GLN A 345 10.78 5.01 5.52
N LEU A 346 10.21 4.00 4.86
CA LEU A 346 10.93 3.21 3.86
C LEU A 346 11.46 4.11 2.74
N GLU A 347 10.61 4.99 2.19
CA GLU A 347 11.02 5.94 1.15
C GLU A 347 12.10 6.91 1.61
N VAL A 348 11.98 7.48 2.81
CA VAL A 348 12.99 8.41 3.36
C VAL A 348 14.33 7.71 3.50
N GLN A 349 14.35 6.47 4.00
CA GLN A 349 15.56 5.67 4.14
C GLN A 349 16.18 5.33 2.76
N SER A 350 15.35 4.85 1.81
CA SER A 350 15.81 4.54 0.45
C SER A 350 16.32 5.78 -0.30
N SER A 351 15.67 6.94 -0.11
CA SER A 351 16.04 8.23 -0.69
C SER A 351 17.37 8.74 -0.13
N ALA A 352 17.56 8.68 1.19
CA ALA A 352 18.82 9.07 1.81
C ALA A 352 19.99 8.19 1.33
N ALA A 353 19.77 6.89 1.21
CA ALA A 353 20.82 5.97 0.79
C ALA A 353 21.26 6.14 -0.66
N THR A 354 20.36 6.54 -1.55
CA THR A 354 20.67 6.72 -2.98
C THR A 354 21.47 7.99 -3.27
N GLN A 355 21.42 9.00 -2.39
CA GLN A 355 22.28 10.19 -2.48
C GLN A 355 23.77 9.89 -2.30
N PHE A 356 24.12 8.75 -1.68
CA PHE A 356 25.51 8.33 -1.50
C PHE A 356 26.11 7.56 -2.68
N PHE A 357 25.31 7.18 -3.69
CA PHE A 357 25.76 6.43 -4.87
C PHE A 357 25.91 7.28 -6.14
N THR A 358 25.69 8.59 -6.05
CA THR A 358 26.05 9.55 -7.10
C THR A 358 27.43 10.13 -6.84
N VAL A 359 28.48 9.37 -7.17
CA VAL A 359 29.86 9.87 -7.38
C VAL A 359 30.37 9.33 -8.71
#